data_AF-A0A2H9P2T3-F1
#
_entry.id   AF-A0A2H9P2T3-F1
#
_cell.length_a   1.000
_cell.length_b   1.000
_cell.length_c   1.000
_cell.angle_alpha   90.00
_cell.angle_beta   90.00
_cell.angle_gamma   90.00
#
_symmetry.space_group_name_H-M   'P 1'
#
loop_
_entity.id
_entity.type
_entity.pdbx_description
1 polymer ?
#
loop_
_entity_poly.entity_id
_entity_poly.type
_entity_poly.pdbx_seq_one_letter_code
_entity_poly.pdbx_strand_id
1 'polypeptide(L)'
;MITGGDCTEDDNAFLFIYNAMEEDKKYATQLGTPDVYKTMPAYLFSSLIVDNTRNYLYPYVQDAKKKMDEFIQTHNTLLGKSFSYNDVDTKFLKNQTLEESKFFFAYNLFGMINHDIIDTPELRSNDFSKLRNLDIIFNLCLIIDEVMKQKTNERYISGSVNKICKNHLSEKETENIYRSLNFETDFENAVKKCLSLNHSYNSRIISKEVLILILSRGLRNYGGHNIEAKQLFVDEYQNIVEKMMSALFITIEKLY
;
A
#
# COMPACT_ATOMS: atom_id res chain seq x y z
N MET A 1 9.63 -30.20 2.06
CA MET A 1 8.18 -30.35 2.25
C MET A 1 7.61 -28.96 2.02
N ILE A 2 7.14 -28.69 0.81
CA ILE A 2 6.48 -27.42 0.47
C ILE A 2 5.00 -27.75 0.56
N THR A 3 4.37 -27.41 1.68
CA THR A 3 2.92 -27.37 1.75
C THR A 3 2.51 -26.13 0.96
N GLY A 4 2.08 -26.34 -0.29
CA GLY A 4 1.39 -25.31 -1.04
C GLY A 4 0.13 -24.97 -0.28
N GLY A 5 0.11 -23.81 0.39
CA GLY A 5 -1.10 -23.24 0.93
C GLY A 5 -2.02 -22.94 -0.25
N ASP A 6 -3.20 -23.54 -0.24
CA ASP A 6 -4.27 -23.16 -1.15
C ASP A 6 -4.59 -21.68 -0.88
N CYS A 7 -4.78 -20.84 -1.91
CA CYS A 7 -5.11 -19.43 -1.72
C CYS A 7 -6.34 -19.20 -0.81
N THR A 8 -7.22 -20.20 -0.68
CA THR A 8 -8.37 -20.18 0.25
C THR A 8 -7.98 -20.33 1.74
N GLU A 9 -6.81 -20.90 2.05
CA GLU A 9 -6.33 -21.02 3.44
C GLU A 9 -5.83 -19.68 3.98
N ASP A 10 -5.17 -18.89 3.14
CA ASP A 10 -4.64 -17.57 3.52
C ASP A 10 -5.75 -16.55 3.81
N ASP A 11 -6.77 -16.47 2.94
CA ASP A 11 -7.92 -15.56 3.15
C ASP A 11 -8.70 -15.90 4.42
N ASN A 12 -8.92 -17.19 4.67
CA ASN A 12 -9.56 -17.67 5.89
C ASN A 12 -8.69 -17.43 7.13
N ALA A 13 -7.36 -17.57 7.02
CA ALA A 13 -6.46 -17.28 8.12
C ALA A 13 -6.56 -15.81 8.56
N PHE A 14 -6.58 -14.87 7.62
CA PHE A 14 -6.79 -13.45 7.96
C PHE A 14 -8.16 -13.21 8.58
N LEU A 15 -9.23 -13.86 8.09
CA LEU A 15 -10.54 -13.75 8.70
C LEU A 15 -10.54 -14.26 10.16
N PHE A 16 -9.88 -15.39 10.44
CA PHE A 16 -9.75 -15.91 11.81
C PHE A 16 -8.93 -14.98 12.70
N ILE A 17 -7.84 -14.41 12.19
CA ILE A 17 -7.02 -13.44 12.93
C ILE A 17 -7.82 -12.17 13.25
N TYR A 18 -8.61 -11.67 12.29
CA TYR A 18 -9.48 -10.51 12.52
C TYR A 18 -10.52 -10.79 13.60
N ASN A 19 -11.23 -11.92 13.51
CA ASN A 19 -12.23 -12.32 14.49
C ASN A 19 -11.61 -12.49 15.89
N ALA A 20 -10.44 -13.13 15.99
CA ALA A 20 -9.72 -13.27 17.25
C ALA A 20 -9.36 -11.89 17.86
N MET A 21 -8.91 -10.94 17.05
CA MET A 21 -8.62 -9.58 17.49
C MET A 21 -9.85 -8.85 18.03
N GLU A 22 -10.99 -8.96 17.33
CA GLU A 22 -12.26 -8.35 17.77
C GLU A 22 -12.82 -9.00 19.04
N GLU A 23 -12.69 -10.32 19.18
CA GLU A 23 -13.02 -11.03 20.42
C GLU A 23 -12.14 -10.56 21.58
N ASP A 24 -10.82 -10.52 21.40
CA ASP A 24 -9.87 -10.04 22.42
C ASP A 24 -10.19 -8.61 22.86
N LYS A 25 -10.52 -7.72 21.92
CA LYS A 25 -10.91 -6.33 22.19
C LYS A 25 -12.20 -6.23 23.00
N LYS A 26 -13.20 -7.05 22.64
CA LYS A 26 -14.47 -7.13 23.37
C LYS A 26 -14.25 -7.65 24.80
N TYR A 27 -13.49 -8.73 24.97
CA TYR A 27 -13.18 -9.28 26.29
C TYR A 27 -12.36 -8.32 27.16
N ALA A 28 -11.32 -7.69 26.59
CA ALA A 28 -10.49 -6.70 27.27
C ALA A 28 -11.33 -5.52 27.80
N THR A 29 -12.29 -5.05 27.00
CA THR A 29 -13.23 -3.99 27.40
C THR A 29 -14.13 -4.45 28.55
N GLN A 30 -14.69 -5.66 28.47
CA GLN A 30 -15.55 -6.23 29.53
C GLN A 30 -14.82 -6.45 30.85
N LEU A 31 -13.52 -6.76 30.80
CA LEU A 31 -12.66 -6.94 31.96
C LEU A 31 -12.13 -5.62 32.55
N GLY A 32 -12.51 -4.47 31.99
CA GLY A 32 -12.01 -3.15 32.43
C GLY A 32 -10.53 -2.92 32.12
N THR A 33 -9.96 -3.66 31.16
CA THR A 33 -8.56 -3.57 30.74
C THR A 33 -8.45 -3.36 29.22
N PRO A 34 -9.06 -2.29 28.68
CA PRO A 34 -9.31 -2.14 27.24
C PRO A 34 -8.05 -2.10 26.36
N ASP A 35 -6.85 -1.95 26.91
CA ASP A 35 -5.60 -1.97 26.15
C ASP A 35 -4.90 -3.34 26.12
N VAL A 36 -5.34 -4.32 26.91
CA VAL A 36 -4.67 -5.62 27.03
C VAL A 36 -4.70 -6.42 25.73
N TYR A 37 -5.73 -6.24 24.88
CA TYR A 37 -5.77 -6.91 23.57
C TYR A 37 -4.58 -6.54 22.67
N LYS A 38 -3.94 -5.38 22.89
CA LYS A 38 -2.78 -4.93 22.11
C LYS A 38 -1.52 -5.77 22.34
N THR A 39 -1.51 -6.58 23.39
CA THR A 39 -0.42 -7.53 23.69
C THR A 39 -0.73 -8.94 23.18
N MET A 40 -1.91 -9.17 22.61
CA MET A 40 -2.35 -10.48 22.14
C MET A 40 -1.82 -10.79 20.73
N PRO A 41 -1.58 -12.08 20.39
CA PRO A 41 -0.97 -12.48 19.13
C PRO A 41 -1.64 -11.93 17.88
N ALA A 42 -2.97 -11.91 17.83
CA ALA A 42 -3.73 -11.44 16.67
C ALA A 42 -3.47 -9.96 16.37
N TYR A 43 -3.49 -9.11 17.41
CA TYR A 43 -3.17 -7.69 17.28
C TYR A 43 -1.70 -7.47 16.90
N LEU A 44 -0.78 -8.18 17.55
CA LEU A 44 0.66 -8.04 17.27
C LEU A 44 1.00 -8.43 15.83
N PHE A 45 0.33 -9.46 15.30
CA PHE A 45 0.46 -9.86 13.90
C PHE A 45 -0.10 -8.80 12.96
N SER A 46 -1.34 -8.33 13.18
CA SER A 46 -1.99 -7.38 12.27
C SER A 46 -1.38 -5.97 12.30
N SER A 47 -0.77 -5.58 13.42
CA SER A 47 0.00 -4.35 13.56
C SER A 47 1.49 -4.51 13.21
N LEU A 48 1.93 -5.69 12.76
CA LEU A 48 3.32 -5.98 12.38
C LEU A 48 4.34 -5.56 13.48
N ILE A 49 4.04 -5.85 14.75
CA ILE A 49 4.87 -5.44 15.88
C ILE A 49 6.05 -6.40 16.05
N VAL A 50 7.25 -5.88 15.74
CA VAL A 50 8.49 -6.68 15.60
C VAL A 50 9.30 -6.84 16.88
N ASP A 51 8.90 -6.16 17.95
CA ASP A 51 9.64 -6.16 19.22
C ASP A 51 9.18 -7.26 20.19
N ASN A 52 8.13 -8.01 19.84
CA ASN A 52 7.59 -9.08 20.68
C ASN A 52 7.97 -10.47 20.17
N THR A 53 9.18 -10.91 20.50
CA THR A 53 9.71 -12.24 20.15
C THR A 53 8.94 -13.41 20.76
N ARG A 54 8.06 -13.15 21.74
CA ARG A 54 7.19 -14.16 22.35
C ARG A 54 5.85 -14.32 21.63
N ASN A 55 5.57 -13.50 20.61
CA ASN A 55 4.41 -13.70 19.76
C ASN A 55 4.53 -15.04 19.02
N TYR A 56 3.51 -15.88 19.09
CA TYR A 56 3.51 -17.15 18.35
C TYR A 56 3.63 -16.94 16.83
N LEU A 57 3.04 -15.86 16.31
CA LEU A 57 3.10 -15.49 14.90
C LEU A 57 4.32 -14.63 14.54
N TYR A 58 5.32 -14.55 15.43
CA TYR A 58 6.50 -13.71 15.26
C TYR A 58 7.28 -13.96 13.95
N PRO A 59 7.50 -15.22 13.49
CA PRO A 59 8.24 -15.45 12.25
C PRO A 59 7.62 -14.75 11.03
N TYR A 60 6.29 -14.80 10.91
CA TYR A 60 5.56 -14.13 9.83
C TYR A 60 5.70 -12.60 9.91
N VAL A 61 5.68 -12.04 11.13
CA VAL A 61 5.92 -10.60 11.35
C VAL A 61 7.33 -10.21 10.93
N GLN A 62 8.33 -11.08 11.14
CA GLN A 62 9.70 -10.84 10.67
C GLN A 62 9.80 -10.84 9.14
N ASP A 63 9.11 -11.75 8.45
CA ASP A 63 9.08 -11.79 6.98
C ASP A 63 8.43 -10.52 6.41
N ALA A 64 7.31 -10.09 6.99
CA ALA A 64 6.66 -8.83 6.65
C ALA A 64 7.59 -7.63 6.89
N LYS A 65 8.30 -7.59 8.02
CA LYS A 65 9.29 -6.53 8.29
C LYS A 65 10.41 -6.52 7.26
N LYS A 66 10.96 -7.69 6.90
CA LYS A 66 12.02 -7.78 5.90
C LYS A 66 11.55 -7.20 4.56
N LYS A 67 10.35 -7.58 4.10
CA LYS A 67 9.76 -7.04 2.88
C LYS A 67 9.55 -5.52 2.96
N MET A 68 9.13 -5.03 4.13
CA MET A 68 9.01 -3.58 4.38
C MET A 68 10.34 -2.85 4.31
N ASP A 69 11.40 -3.41 4.89
CA ASP A 69 12.74 -2.81 4.82
C ASP A 69 13.24 -2.73 3.37
N GLU A 70 12.95 -3.73 2.52
CA GLU A 70 13.25 -3.69 1.09
C GLU A 70 12.52 -2.52 0.40
N PHE A 71 11.22 -2.34 0.63
CA PHE A 71 10.47 -1.22 0.07
C PHE A 71 10.97 0.14 0.56
N ILE A 72 11.30 0.25 1.85
CA ILE A 72 11.83 1.48 2.45
C ILE A 72 13.20 1.81 1.84
N GLN A 73 14.07 0.82 1.65
CA GLN A 73 15.35 1.00 0.98
C GLN A 73 15.18 1.51 -0.44
N THR A 74 14.26 0.92 -1.22
CA THR A 74 13.93 1.39 -2.57
C THR A 74 13.43 2.83 -2.56
N HIS A 75 12.50 3.16 -1.66
CA HIS A 75 11.98 4.52 -1.49
C HIS A 75 13.07 5.55 -1.18
N ASN A 76 13.93 5.24 -0.19
CA ASN A 76 15.02 6.11 0.22
C ASN A 76 16.03 6.34 -0.90
N THR A 77 16.39 5.28 -1.62
CA THR A 77 17.30 5.36 -2.77
C THR A 77 16.69 6.21 -3.89
N LEU A 78 15.39 6.01 -4.15
CA LEU A 78 14.67 6.69 -5.23
C LEU A 78 14.57 8.20 -5.02
N LEU A 79 14.31 8.62 -3.77
CA LEU A 79 13.99 10.00 -3.40
C LEU A 79 15.10 10.72 -2.65
N GLY A 80 16.19 10.04 -2.28
CA GLY A 80 17.27 10.60 -1.46
C GLY A 80 16.81 10.92 -0.02
N LYS A 81 16.00 10.03 0.57
CA LYS A 81 15.39 10.19 1.91
C LYS A 81 16.04 9.27 2.95
N SER A 82 15.72 9.48 4.22
CA SER A 82 16.08 8.60 5.34
C SER A 82 14.85 8.14 6.13
N PHE A 83 13.82 7.68 5.42
CA PHE A 83 12.62 7.10 6.01
C PHE A 83 12.94 5.71 6.59
N SER A 84 12.37 5.37 7.74
CA SER A 84 12.71 4.14 8.47
C SER A 84 11.49 3.30 8.80
N TYR A 85 11.71 2.03 9.17
CA TYR A 85 10.62 1.20 9.70
C TYR A 85 9.99 1.82 10.95
N ASN A 86 10.79 2.51 11.78
CA ASN A 86 10.28 3.20 12.96
C ASN A 86 9.31 4.34 12.59
N ASP A 87 9.53 5.02 11.45
CA ASP A 87 8.57 6.01 10.96
C ASP A 87 7.24 5.34 10.59
N VAL A 88 7.28 4.21 9.88
CA VAL A 88 6.06 3.42 9.58
C VAL A 88 5.38 2.95 10.85
N ASP A 89 6.14 2.38 11.79
CA ASP A 89 5.63 1.84 13.04
C ASP A 89 4.93 2.92 13.88
N THR A 90 5.62 4.03 14.14
CA THR A 90 5.11 5.08 15.04
C THR A 90 3.98 5.91 14.43
N LYS A 91 4.00 6.12 13.10
CA LYS A 91 3.05 7.01 12.43
C LYS A 91 1.85 6.29 11.81
N PHE A 92 2.04 5.03 11.39
CA PHE A 92 1.02 4.23 10.71
C PHE A 92 0.59 2.99 11.51
N LEU A 93 1.48 2.06 11.82
CA LEU A 93 1.09 0.75 12.40
C LEU A 93 0.55 0.83 13.84
N LYS A 94 1.06 1.77 14.63
CA LYS A 94 0.57 2.07 16.00
C LYS A 94 -0.58 3.08 16.03
N ASN A 95 -1.00 3.58 14.87
CA ASN A 95 -2.09 4.54 14.80
C ASN A 95 -3.45 3.86 14.95
N GLN A 96 -4.12 4.11 16.08
CA GLN A 96 -5.41 3.52 16.43
C GLN A 96 -6.54 3.95 15.49
N THR A 97 -6.45 5.14 14.91
CA THR A 97 -7.48 5.64 14.01
C THR A 97 -7.43 4.98 12.63
N LEU A 98 -6.37 4.23 12.31
CA LEU A 98 -6.17 3.52 11.05
C LEU A 98 -6.27 2.00 11.21
N GLU A 99 -6.98 1.51 12.23
CA GLU A 99 -6.98 0.09 12.59
C GLU A 99 -7.42 -0.85 11.45
N GLU A 100 -8.47 -0.49 10.71
CA GLU A 100 -8.92 -1.26 9.55
C GLU A 100 -7.92 -1.16 8.39
N SER A 101 -7.38 0.04 8.14
CA SER A 101 -6.40 0.27 7.07
C SER A 101 -5.09 -0.49 7.30
N LYS A 102 -4.58 -0.54 8.53
CA LYS A 102 -3.36 -1.31 8.86
C LYS A 102 -3.60 -2.81 8.76
N PHE A 103 -4.77 -3.30 9.15
CA PHE A 103 -5.12 -4.71 9.02
C PHE A 103 -5.19 -5.11 7.54
N PHE A 104 -5.90 -4.31 6.74
CA PHE A 104 -6.01 -4.53 5.30
C PHE A 104 -4.66 -4.40 4.59
N PHE A 105 -3.80 -3.50 5.08
CA PHE A 105 -2.41 -3.40 4.63
C PHE A 105 -1.61 -4.67 4.93
N ALA A 106 -1.69 -5.20 6.16
CA ALA A 106 -1.01 -6.45 6.51
C ALA A 106 -1.47 -7.59 5.59
N TYR A 107 -2.79 -7.74 5.39
CA TYR A 107 -3.36 -8.71 4.45
C TYR A 107 -2.73 -8.62 3.05
N ASN A 108 -2.72 -7.42 2.46
CA ASN A 108 -2.14 -7.22 1.13
C ASN A 108 -0.62 -7.44 1.11
N LEU A 109 0.11 -7.08 2.18
CA LEU A 109 1.54 -7.31 2.31
C LEU A 109 1.89 -8.81 2.29
N PHE A 110 1.16 -9.61 3.07
CA PHE A 110 1.34 -11.06 3.06
C PHE A 110 0.91 -11.67 1.71
N GLY A 111 -0.15 -11.15 1.09
CA GLY A 111 -0.53 -11.54 -0.27
C GLY A 111 0.59 -11.29 -1.30
N MET A 112 1.32 -10.18 -1.18
CA MET A 112 2.50 -9.89 -2.01
C MET A 112 3.66 -10.84 -1.73
N ILE A 113 3.96 -11.11 -0.44
CA ILE A 113 5.02 -12.06 -0.05
C ILE A 113 4.74 -13.45 -0.62
N ASN A 114 3.50 -13.92 -0.53
CA ASN A 114 3.10 -15.22 -1.07
C ASN A 114 3.09 -15.24 -2.60
N HIS A 115 2.77 -14.11 -3.24
CA HIS A 115 2.84 -13.97 -4.69
C HIS A 115 4.27 -14.15 -5.22
N ASP A 116 5.26 -13.58 -4.53
CA ASP A 116 6.68 -13.66 -4.94
C ASP A 116 7.22 -15.11 -4.97
N ILE A 117 6.53 -16.06 -4.32
CA ILE A 117 6.90 -17.49 -4.28
C ILE A 117 6.51 -18.23 -5.57
N ILE A 118 5.52 -17.74 -6.34
CA ILE A 118 5.06 -18.41 -7.56
C ILE A 118 6.06 -18.14 -8.69
N ASP A 119 6.81 -19.17 -9.13
CA ASP A 119 7.95 -19.00 -10.05
C ASP A 119 7.74 -19.49 -11.49
N THR A 120 6.51 -19.81 -11.90
CA THR A 120 6.26 -20.27 -13.28
C THR A 120 5.73 -19.13 -14.16
N PRO A 121 6.32 -18.87 -15.35
CA PRO A 121 5.88 -17.81 -16.26
C PRO A 121 4.40 -17.91 -16.66
N GLU A 122 3.87 -19.12 -16.81
CA GLU A 122 2.49 -19.40 -17.19
C GLU A 122 1.50 -18.96 -16.10
N LEU A 123 1.86 -19.17 -14.83
CA LEU A 123 1.06 -18.69 -13.70
C LEU A 123 1.22 -17.20 -13.46
N ARG A 124 2.26 -16.54 -14.01
CA ARG A 124 2.45 -15.10 -13.86
C ARG A 124 1.76 -14.25 -14.94
N SER A 125 1.49 -14.81 -16.12
CA SER A 125 1.11 -14.03 -17.30
C SER A 125 -0.29 -14.28 -17.87
N ASN A 126 -1.07 -15.20 -17.28
CA ASN A 126 -2.45 -15.42 -17.69
C ASN A 126 -3.38 -14.27 -17.24
N ASP A 127 -4.59 -14.21 -17.80
CA ASP A 127 -5.52 -13.10 -17.55
C ASP A 127 -5.99 -13.02 -16.10
N PHE A 128 -6.10 -14.15 -15.40
CA PHE A 128 -6.43 -14.15 -13.99
C PHE A 128 -5.31 -13.53 -13.15
N SER A 129 -4.05 -13.83 -13.46
CA SER A 129 -2.90 -13.23 -12.77
C SER A 129 -2.80 -11.72 -13.03
N LYS A 130 -3.13 -11.26 -14.24
CA LYS A 130 -3.25 -9.81 -14.54
C LYS A 130 -4.31 -9.15 -13.66
N LEU A 131 -5.48 -9.78 -13.50
CA LEU A 131 -6.56 -9.28 -12.66
C LEU A 131 -6.22 -9.32 -11.17
N ARG A 132 -5.55 -10.39 -10.70
CA ARG A 132 -5.05 -10.49 -9.32
C ARG A 132 -4.03 -9.39 -9.01
N ASN A 133 -3.12 -9.11 -9.94
CA ASN A 133 -2.15 -8.04 -9.78
C ASN A 133 -2.81 -6.67 -9.74
N LEU A 134 -3.80 -6.43 -10.61
CA LEU A 134 -4.64 -5.24 -10.55
C LEU A 134 -5.35 -5.11 -9.20
N ASP A 135 -5.90 -6.20 -8.66
CA ASP A 135 -6.58 -6.21 -7.35
C ASP A 135 -5.63 -5.77 -6.22
N ILE A 136 -4.44 -6.37 -6.11
CA ILE A 136 -3.43 -5.98 -5.12
C ILE A 136 -3.06 -4.49 -5.27
N ILE A 137 -2.79 -4.04 -6.51
CA ILE A 137 -2.44 -2.64 -6.79
C ILE A 137 -3.58 -1.69 -6.37
N PHE A 138 -4.82 -2.06 -6.66
CA PHE A 138 -5.99 -1.28 -6.31
C PHE A 138 -6.21 -1.24 -4.80
N ASN A 139 -6.05 -2.37 -4.10
CA ASN A 139 -6.14 -2.44 -2.65
C ASN A 139 -5.10 -1.54 -1.96
N LEU A 140 -3.86 -1.53 -2.47
CA LEU A 140 -2.84 -0.57 -2.02
C LEU A 140 -3.29 0.88 -2.24
N CYS A 141 -3.89 1.18 -3.39
CA CYS A 141 -4.44 2.52 -3.67
C CYS A 141 -5.56 2.91 -2.68
N LEU A 142 -6.42 1.96 -2.28
CA LEU A 142 -7.46 2.20 -1.28
C LEU A 142 -6.85 2.52 0.10
N ILE A 143 -5.83 1.77 0.51
CA ILE A 143 -5.09 2.03 1.76
C ILE A 143 -4.48 3.44 1.72
N ILE A 144 -3.80 3.79 0.62
CA ILE A 144 -3.20 5.12 0.45
C ILE A 144 -4.27 6.22 0.50
N ASP A 145 -5.38 6.05 -0.21
CA ASP A 145 -6.50 7.00 -0.22
C ASP A 145 -7.03 7.23 1.21
N GLU A 146 -7.28 6.14 1.96
CA GLU A 146 -7.80 6.22 3.32
C GLU A 146 -6.84 6.91 4.29
N VAL A 147 -5.56 6.54 4.26
CA VAL A 147 -4.51 7.18 5.09
C VAL A 147 -4.40 8.68 4.78
N MET A 148 -4.51 9.06 3.50
CA MET A 148 -4.52 10.49 3.15
C MET A 148 -5.77 11.20 3.69
N LYS A 149 -6.96 10.64 3.44
CA LYS A 149 -8.25 11.26 3.79
C LYS A 149 -8.35 11.59 5.27
N GLN A 150 -7.84 10.70 6.12
CA GLN A 150 -7.86 10.90 7.56
C GLN A 150 -7.19 12.21 8.01
N LYS A 151 -6.16 12.68 7.27
CA LYS A 151 -5.42 13.90 7.59
C LYS A 151 -5.80 15.09 6.74
N THR A 152 -6.28 14.86 5.53
CA THR A 152 -6.65 15.92 4.60
C THR A 152 -8.10 16.34 4.73
N ASN A 153 -8.99 15.51 5.31
CA ASN A 153 -10.45 15.68 5.31
C ASN A 153 -11.04 15.84 3.89
N GLU A 154 -10.41 15.20 2.90
CA GLU A 154 -10.88 15.22 1.52
C GLU A 154 -11.80 14.05 1.23
N ARG A 155 -12.78 14.24 0.34
CA ARG A 155 -13.66 13.15 -0.07
C ARG A 155 -13.02 12.23 -1.11
N TYR A 156 -12.13 12.78 -1.93
CA TYR A 156 -11.54 12.09 -3.07
C TYR A 156 -10.01 12.17 -3.01
N ILE A 157 -9.34 11.12 -3.50
CA ILE A 157 -7.87 11.06 -3.56
C ILE A 157 -7.25 12.27 -4.29
N SER A 158 -7.95 12.85 -5.28
CA SER A 158 -7.50 14.04 -6.00
C SER A 158 -7.28 15.23 -5.06
N GLY A 159 -8.23 15.51 -4.18
CA GLY A 159 -8.12 16.59 -3.19
C GLY A 159 -6.95 16.34 -2.23
N SER A 160 -6.78 15.09 -1.78
CA SER A 160 -5.67 14.70 -0.92
C SER A 160 -4.31 14.91 -1.59
N VAL A 161 -4.16 14.44 -2.83
CA VAL A 161 -2.93 14.63 -3.62
C VAL A 161 -2.66 16.12 -3.83
N ASN A 162 -3.67 16.92 -4.17
CA ASN A 162 -3.52 18.37 -4.34
C ASN A 162 -3.03 19.04 -3.06
N LYS A 163 -3.55 18.65 -1.89
CA LYS A 163 -3.08 19.16 -0.57
C LYS A 163 -1.63 18.80 -0.27
N ILE A 164 -1.22 17.55 -0.51
CA ILE A 164 0.17 17.11 -0.28
C ILE A 164 1.14 17.80 -1.26
N CYS A 165 0.71 18.03 -2.50
CA CYS A 165 1.52 18.68 -3.54
C CYS A 165 1.59 20.21 -3.42
N LYS A 166 0.78 20.84 -2.57
CA LYS A 166 0.60 22.30 -2.49
C LYS A 166 1.88 23.10 -2.29
N ASN A 167 2.89 22.51 -1.64
CA ASN A 167 4.20 23.15 -1.43
C ASN A 167 5.07 23.18 -2.69
N HIS A 168 4.70 22.46 -3.74
CA HIS A 168 5.48 22.34 -4.99
C HIS A 168 4.72 22.87 -6.22
N LEU A 169 3.39 22.73 -6.20
CA LEU A 169 2.47 23.03 -7.30
C LEU A 169 1.16 23.59 -6.75
N SER A 170 0.54 24.49 -7.50
CA SER A 170 -0.87 24.83 -7.28
C SER A 170 -1.78 23.64 -7.59
N GLU A 171 -3.00 23.67 -7.06
CA GLU A 171 -4.04 22.68 -7.36
C GLU A 171 -4.31 22.61 -8.88
N LYS A 172 -4.43 23.77 -9.52
CA LYS A 172 -4.64 23.85 -10.98
C LYS A 172 -3.50 23.23 -11.77
N GLU A 173 -2.25 23.43 -11.35
CA GLU A 173 -1.09 22.78 -12.00
C GLU A 173 -1.12 21.27 -11.81
N THR A 174 -1.44 20.79 -10.60
CA THR A 174 -1.53 19.34 -10.32
C THR A 174 -2.61 18.67 -11.18
N GLU A 175 -3.78 19.29 -11.30
CA GLU A 175 -4.86 18.82 -12.19
C GLU A 175 -4.45 18.85 -13.67
N ASN A 176 -3.79 19.91 -14.12
CA ASN A 176 -3.34 19.99 -15.50
C ASN A 176 -2.28 18.94 -15.84
N ILE A 177 -1.36 18.64 -14.92
CA ILE A 177 -0.38 17.57 -15.08
C ILE A 177 -1.09 16.23 -15.18
N TYR A 178 -2.00 15.93 -14.23
CA TYR A 178 -2.80 14.70 -14.26
C TYR A 178 -3.54 14.52 -15.59
N ARG A 179 -4.20 15.59 -16.08
CA ARG A 179 -4.88 15.57 -17.39
C ARG A 179 -3.91 15.34 -18.54
N SER A 180 -2.74 15.98 -18.52
CA SER A 180 -1.73 15.84 -19.60
C SER A 180 -1.14 14.43 -19.73
N LEU A 181 -1.22 13.62 -18.66
CA LEU A 181 -0.81 12.22 -18.69
C LEU A 181 -1.83 11.32 -19.38
N ASN A 182 -3.09 11.75 -19.52
CA ASN A 182 -4.18 11.04 -20.22
C ASN A 182 -4.54 9.65 -19.66
N PHE A 183 -4.64 9.50 -18.34
CA PHE A 183 -5.04 8.22 -17.71
C PHE A 183 -6.38 7.65 -18.20
N GLU A 184 -7.30 8.48 -18.68
CA GLU A 184 -8.64 8.06 -19.14
C GLU A 184 -8.63 7.44 -20.55
N THR A 185 -7.75 7.93 -21.44
CA THR A 185 -7.74 7.52 -22.85
C THR A 185 -6.52 6.70 -23.24
N ASP A 186 -5.42 6.82 -22.48
CA ASP A 186 -4.15 6.13 -22.73
C ASP A 186 -3.48 5.72 -21.42
N PHE A 187 -4.21 4.89 -20.66
CA PHE A 187 -3.83 4.46 -19.31
C PHE A 187 -2.42 3.85 -19.23
N GLU A 188 -2.08 2.93 -20.15
CA GLU A 188 -0.81 2.20 -20.07
C GLU A 188 0.40 3.11 -20.28
N ASN A 189 0.31 4.05 -21.23
CA ASN A 189 1.38 5.02 -21.43
C ASN A 189 1.41 6.06 -20.30
N ALA A 190 0.26 6.44 -19.73
CA ALA A 190 0.20 7.31 -18.56
C ALA A 190 0.96 6.71 -17.37
N VAL A 191 0.70 5.42 -17.08
CA VAL A 191 1.41 4.66 -16.03
C VAL A 191 2.91 4.61 -16.32
N LYS A 192 3.32 4.22 -17.52
CA LYS A 192 4.75 4.14 -17.91
C LYS A 192 5.47 5.49 -17.78
N LYS A 193 4.83 6.59 -18.19
CA LYS A 193 5.37 7.96 -18.02
C LYS A 193 5.60 8.27 -16.54
N CYS A 194 4.64 7.97 -15.67
CA CYS A 194 4.81 8.14 -14.23
C CYS A 194 5.92 7.25 -13.65
N LEU A 195 5.98 5.97 -14.03
CA LEU A 195 7.01 5.03 -13.56
C LEU A 195 8.43 5.46 -13.93
N SER A 196 8.60 6.11 -15.08
CA SER A 196 9.91 6.65 -15.52
C SER A 196 10.43 7.82 -14.68
N LEU A 197 9.54 8.49 -13.92
CA LEU A 197 9.85 9.62 -13.03
C LEU A 197 10.63 10.78 -13.67
N ASN A 198 10.53 10.94 -14.98
CA ASN A 198 11.25 11.96 -15.74
C ASN A 198 10.31 12.94 -16.48
N HIS A 199 9.03 12.95 -16.11
CA HIS A 199 8.03 13.76 -16.78
C HIS A 199 8.22 15.26 -16.52
N SER A 200 8.09 16.05 -17.60
CA SER A 200 8.12 17.51 -17.55
C SER A 200 6.78 18.11 -17.97
N TYR A 201 6.37 19.17 -17.30
CA TYR A 201 5.19 19.95 -17.66
C TYR A 201 5.57 21.43 -17.74
N ASN A 202 5.19 22.11 -18.82
CA ASN A 202 5.58 23.50 -19.11
C ASN A 202 7.10 23.75 -18.95
N SER A 203 7.91 22.86 -19.53
CA SER A 203 9.39 22.90 -19.46
C SER A 203 9.99 22.79 -18.06
N ARG A 204 9.20 22.43 -17.03
CA ARG A 204 9.66 22.16 -15.67
C ARG A 204 9.62 20.65 -15.40
N ILE A 205 10.73 20.10 -14.91
CA ILE A 205 10.77 18.71 -14.42
C ILE A 205 9.89 18.62 -13.17
N ILE A 206 8.95 17.69 -13.18
CA ILE A 206 8.07 17.44 -12.04
C ILE A 206 8.82 16.58 -11.02
N SER A 207 8.65 16.89 -9.73
CA SER A 207 9.33 16.12 -8.69
C SER A 207 8.83 14.67 -8.67
N LYS A 208 9.74 13.75 -8.36
CA LYS A 208 9.44 12.31 -8.28
C LYS A 208 8.28 12.02 -7.32
N GLU A 209 8.25 12.69 -6.17
CA GLU A 209 7.17 12.58 -5.19
C GLU A 209 5.80 12.90 -5.80
N VAL A 210 5.71 14.01 -6.54
CA VAL A 210 4.46 14.42 -7.19
C VAL A 210 4.02 13.38 -8.23
N LEU A 211 4.94 12.86 -9.05
CA LEU A 211 4.62 11.84 -10.05
C LEU A 211 4.13 10.54 -9.42
N ILE A 212 4.71 10.13 -8.29
CA ILE A 212 4.29 8.95 -7.52
C ILE A 212 2.87 9.13 -6.96
N LEU A 213 2.55 10.30 -6.40
CA LEU A 213 1.21 10.62 -5.89
C LEU A 213 0.16 10.75 -7.01
N ILE A 214 0.56 11.29 -8.17
CA ILE A 214 -0.29 11.34 -9.37
C ILE A 214 -0.56 9.93 -9.90
N LEU A 215 0.45 9.06 -9.88
CA LEU A 215 0.30 7.65 -10.27
C LEU A 215 -0.70 6.93 -9.37
N SER A 216 -0.62 7.08 -8.04
CA SER A 216 -1.56 6.43 -7.13
C SER A 216 -3.00 6.89 -7.36
N ARG A 217 -3.22 8.18 -7.64
CA ARG A 217 -4.52 8.70 -8.08
C ARG A 217 -4.98 8.04 -9.39
N GLY A 218 -4.11 7.95 -10.39
CA GLY A 218 -4.43 7.38 -11.69
C GLY A 218 -4.83 5.90 -11.59
N LEU A 219 -4.05 5.11 -10.85
CA LEU A 219 -4.32 3.69 -10.59
C LEU A 219 -5.61 3.49 -9.78
N ARG A 220 -5.83 4.30 -8.73
CA ARG A 220 -7.08 4.29 -7.93
C ARG A 220 -8.30 4.53 -8.82
N ASN A 221 -8.25 5.55 -9.67
CA ASN A 221 -9.36 5.90 -10.54
C ASN A 221 -9.60 4.82 -11.59
N TYR A 222 -8.54 4.26 -12.17
CA TYR A 222 -8.65 3.18 -13.14
C TYR A 222 -9.29 1.93 -12.52
N GLY A 223 -8.75 1.42 -11.41
CA GLY A 223 -9.26 0.21 -10.74
C GLY A 223 -10.68 0.37 -10.20
N GLY A 224 -11.10 1.60 -9.86
CA GLY A 224 -12.48 1.89 -9.43
C GLY A 224 -13.51 1.87 -10.56
N HIS A 225 -13.08 1.83 -11.83
CA HIS A 225 -13.96 1.91 -13.00
C HIS A 225 -13.75 0.79 -14.03
N ASN A 226 -12.65 0.03 -13.93
CA ASN A 226 -12.26 -0.95 -14.93
C ASN A 226 -11.81 -2.26 -14.27
N ILE A 227 -12.26 -3.37 -14.84
CA ILE A 227 -11.79 -4.72 -14.51
C ILE A 227 -11.33 -5.34 -15.83
N GLU A 228 -10.09 -5.07 -16.21
CA GLU A 228 -9.51 -5.51 -17.47
C GLU A 228 -8.15 -6.16 -17.26
N ALA A 229 -7.94 -7.30 -17.90
CA ALA A 229 -6.67 -8.01 -17.88
C ALA A 229 -5.67 -7.31 -18.83
N LYS A 230 -4.73 -6.53 -18.27
CA LYS A 230 -3.68 -5.83 -19.03
C LYS A 230 -2.30 -6.41 -18.75
N GLN A 231 -1.51 -6.58 -19.81
CA GLN A 231 -0.13 -7.08 -19.70
C GLN A 231 0.76 -6.15 -18.86
N LEU A 232 0.45 -4.86 -18.84
CA LEU A 232 1.08 -3.87 -17.95
C LEU A 232 1.15 -4.35 -16.48
N PHE A 233 0.10 -4.98 -15.97
CA PHE A 233 0.04 -5.41 -14.56
C PHE A 233 0.92 -6.63 -14.27
N VAL A 234 1.53 -7.23 -15.28
CA VAL A 234 2.54 -8.28 -15.14
C VAL A 234 3.92 -7.68 -15.39
N ASP A 235 4.10 -7.01 -16.53
CA ASP A 235 5.40 -6.47 -16.96
C ASP A 235 5.95 -5.42 -16.00
N GLU A 236 5.07 -4.59 -15.43
CA GLU A 236 5.44 -3.48 -14.54
C GLU A 236 5.00 -3.73 -13.09
N TYR A 237 4.58 -4.95 -12.73
CA TYR A 237 3.99 -5.25 -11.42
C TYR A 237 4.85 -4.73 -10.27
N GLN A 238 6.11 -5.15 -10.23
CA GLN A 238 7.02 -4.80 -9.15
C GLN A 238 7.29 -3.28 -9.10
N ASN A 239 7.49 -2.66 -10.27
CA ASN A 239 7.69 -1.21 -10.36
C ASN A 239 6.47 -0.44 -9.83
N ILE A 240 5.26 -0.87 -10.16
CA ILE A 240 4.02 -0.27 -9.67
C ILE A 240 3.89 -0.43 -8.16
N VAL A 241 4.06 -1.65 -7.65
CA VAL A 241 3.99 -1.95 -6.20
C VAL A 241 4.99 -1.09 -5.43
N GLU A 242 6.25 -1.01 -5.87
CA GLU A 242 7.27 -0.18 -5.25
C GLU A 242 6.89 1.31 -5.24
N LYS A 243 6.23 1.81 -6.31
CA LYS A 243 5.73 3.20 -6.32
C LYS A 243 4.51 3.38 -5.42
N MET A 244 3.64 2.38 -5.28
CA MET A 244 2.51 2.45 -4.34
C MET A 244 3.00 2.45 -2.89
N MET A 245 3.96 1.59 -2.56
CA MET A 245 4.62 1.62 -1.26
C MET A 245 5.32 2.96 -1.00
N SER A 246 6.00 3.51 -2.01
CA SER A 246 6.57 4.85 -1.92
C SER A 246 5.51 5.94 -1.73
N ALA A 247 4.34 5.84 -2.37
CA ALA A 247 3.24 6.78 -2.19
C ALA A 247 2.68 6.72 -0.76
N LEU A 248 2.56 5.52 -0.18
CA LEU A 248 2.20 5.35 1.23
C LEU A 248 3.24 6.02 2.14
N PHE A 249 4.53 5.81 1.90
CA PHE A 249 5.60 6.42 2.70
C PHE A 249 5.65 7.94 2.58
N ILE A 250 5.47 8.50 1.37
CA ILE A 250 5.34 9.95 1.17
C ILE A 250 4.14 10.48 1.99
N THR A 251 3.02 9.76 1.98
CA THR A 251 1.82 10.14 2.73
C THR A 251 2.10 10.16 4.23
N ILE A 252 2.74 9.11 4.75
CA ILE A 252 3.12 9.01 6.15
C ILE A 252 4.09 10.14 6.52
N GLU A 253 5.16 10.36 5.75
CA GLU A 253 6.16 11.38 6.02
C GLU A 253 5.58 12.80 6.04
N LYS A 254 4.64 13.10 5.14
CA LYS A 254 4.10 14.46 4.98
C LYS A 254 2.90 14.78 5.86
N LEU A 255 2.16 13.77 6.33
CA LEU A 255 0.91 13.98 7.07
C LEU A 255 0.93 13.51 8.54
N TYR A 256 1.94 12.74 8.94
CA TYR A 256 2.10 12.17 10.29
C TYR A 256 3.51 12.42 10.82
#